data_AF-A0A9X2FS18-F1
#
_entry.id   AF-A0A9X2FS18-F1
#
_cell.length_a   1.000
_cell.length_b   1.000
_cell.length_c   1.000
_cell.angle_alpha   90.00
_cell.angle_beta   90.00
_cell.angle_gamma   90.00
#
_symmetry.space_group_name_H-M   'P 1'
#
loop_
_entity.id
_entity.type
_entity.pdbx_description
1 polymer ?
#
loop_
_entity_poly.entity_id
_entity_poly.type
_entity_poly.pdbx_seq_one_letter_code
_entity_poly.pdbx_strand_id
1 'polypeptide(L)'
;MKSIGMKGVGVAVVLATLLWHMDAKPKEKVSMQQQIEQRKQLNIARYKQLRTLDDKALAKFLWMEEESNYYGVMESLSLDMKPYEIEYSTSVLARLNDYDDSQTMSDAFLSSLLAVKRTDLMECRRYSNGHGFALRKGFSFPFAHELTFDALVLDNGEKLRIPDFTKGEMETRDIVRRGDAYCVPALDNKSASQPTAIKGEFSTELPEKLIQFELTADDVGKTQDKDGYRITLVEMNDYSYVIEVDVKTPPQTTLRKQDIIGEAKAKNGRYIRNRITDRIPVKNYERVESLLGKLINKAANGNLNKSEAQKALNDLNKRMAEDESSTLYSAFAFHGPFETAEVTILAGGESGKDVKQALELPVYSFAQKAPAKQIDFDALPTVKATLPIYNGGSEVNASYVDLSAEAMHNEIEIRQRNITHDPGIKHPKQVFLHYPTVQSDLFIHIFDRYDIADSSDVQFFDADGKPVTVIDDKNSAFRFTVSRLEYDPELFTAPPTRVRANISVLTAPNIIKDNYAKNDLPAGVSLEENKLTIDYAEFTPREIEDADSRRVQRRNHVFVKDSQGYLAEISTLSLPRQDGKPVDVYYFYGQPESFEIWYKGETETVDFELDVEL
;
A
#
# COMPACT_ATOMS: atom_id res chain seq x y z
N MET A 1 17.57 3.60 -84.98
CA MET A 1 18.74 3.58 -84.06
C MET A 1 18.23 3.21 -82.69
N LYS A 2 18.30 1.92 -82.35
CA LYS A 2 19.20 1.29 -81.35
C LYS A 2 18.75 1.57 -79.91
N SER A 3 18.60 0.63 -78.98
CA SER A 3 18.61 -0.86 -78.93
C SER A 3 18.42 -1.23 -77.44
N ILE A 4 17.49 -2.16 -77.13
CA ILE A 4 17.57 -3.35 -76.23
C ILE A 4 18.19 -3.16 -74.82
N GLY A 5 17.69 -3.66 -73.68
CA GLY A 5 16.58 -4.58 -73.38
C GLY A 5 16.67 -5.13 -71.93
N MET A 6 15.50 -5.52 -71.41
CA MET A 6 15.13 -6.63 -70.50
C MET A 6 16.07 -7.29 -69.45
N LYS A 7 15.41 -7.61 -68.31
CA LYS A 7 15.48 -8.79 -67.39
C LYS A 7 16.47 -8.78 -66.20
N GLY A 8 15.89 -8.87 -64.98
CA GLY A 8 16.01 -10.11 -64.18
C GLY A 8 16.63 -10.05 -62.77
N VAL A 9 15.81 -10.49 -61.79
CA VAL A 9 16.12 -11.40 -60.65
C VAL A 9 16.94 -10.88 -59.45
N GLY A 10 16.44 -11.18 -58.24
CA GLY A 10 17.28 -11.31 -57.05
C GLY A 10 16.58 -11.21 -55.70
N VAL A 11 15.80 -12.22 -55.32
CA VAL A 11 15.43 -12.48 -53.91
C VAL A 11 16.71 -12.87 -53.15
N ALA A 12 17.05 -12.16 -52.07
CA ALA A 12 18.09 -12.57 -51.14
C ALA A 12 17.48 -12.70 -49.73
N VAL A 13 17.15 -13.95 -49.40
CA VAL A 13 16.95 -14.46 -48.06
C VAL A 13 18.31 -14.40 -47.35
N VAL A 14 18.40 -13.74 -46.20
CA VAL A 14 19.55 -13.90 -45.30
C VAL A 14 19.08 -14.64 -44.06
N LEU A 15 19.34 -15.95 -44.08
CA LEU A 15 19.50 -16.78 -42.89
C LEU A 15 20.74 -16.29 -42.12
N ALA A 16 20.61 -16.05 -40.82
CA ALA A 16 21.74 -15.94 -39.92
C ALA A 16 21.56 -16.96 -38.78
N THR A 17 22.15 -18.14 -38.97
CA THR A 17 22.47 -19.10 -37.91
C THR A 17 23.77 -18.69 -37.22
N LEU A 18 23.83 -18.92 -35.91
CA LEU A 18 24.92 -18.60 -34.99
C LEU A 18 26.32 -19.03 -35.47
N LEU A 19 27.30 -18.16 -35.23
CA LEU A 19 28.66 -18.54 -34.87
C LEU A 19 29.07 -17.75 -33.62
N TRP A 20 29.50 -18.48 -32.59
CA TRP A 20 30.02 -17.98 -31.33
C TRP A 20 31.48 -17.54 -31.47
N HIS A 21 31.86 -16.60 -30.60
CA HIS A 21 33.22 -16.07 -30.32
C HIS A 21 33.78 -15.06 -31.32
N MET A 22 33.50 -13.77 -31.10
CA MET A 22 34.48 -12.67 -31.12
C MET A 22 33.98 -11.51 -30.24
N ASP A 23 34.85 -11.04 -29.34
CA ASP A 23 34.83 -9.81 -28.53
C ASP A 23 33.49 -9.09 -28.37
N ALA A 24 32.79 -9.40 -27.27
CA ALA A 24 31.68 -8.59 -26.79
C ALA A 24 32.20 -7.25 -26.27
N LYS A 25 32.26 -6.24 -27.15
CA LYS A 25 32.02 -4.86 -26.70
C LYS A 25 30.72 -4.86 -25.90
N PRO A 26 30.64 -4.18 -24.74
CA PRO A 26 29.40 -4.12 -23.99
C PRO A 26 28.32 -3.58 -24.91
N LYS A 27 27.30 -4.40 -25.20
CA LYS A 27 26.10 -3.92 -25.90
C LYS A 27 25.57 -2.75 -25.08
N GLU A 28 25.48 -1.60 -25.72
CA GLU A 28 24.83 -0.41 -25.17
C GLU A 28 23.46 -0.85 -24.63
N LYS A 29 23.23 -0.66 -23.32
CA LYS A 29 21.97 -1.07 -22.69
C LYS A 29 20.83 -0.28 -23.37
N VAL A 30 19.99 -0.99 -24.12
CA VAL A 30 18.76 -0.45 -24.72
C VAL A 30 17.93 0.20 -23.62
N SER A 31 17.50 1.45 -23.81
CA SER A 31 16.77 2.18 -22.78
C SER A 31 15.45 1.49 -22.44
N MET A 32 14.96 1.63 -21.21
CA MET A 32 13.67 1.04 -20.79
C MET A 32 12.52 1.42 -21.74
N GLN A 33 12.49 2.68 -22.19
CA GLN A 33 11.51 3.16 -23.17
C GLN A 33 11.60 2.43 -24.51
N GLN A 34 12.83 2.17 -24.99
CA GLN A 34 13.03 1.41 -26.22
C GLN A 34 12.58 -0.05 -26.05
N GLN A 35 12.79 -0.66 -24.88
CA GLN A 35 12.32 -2.02 -24.60
C GLN A 35 10.78 -2.09 -24.58
N ILE A 36 10.12 -1.13 -23.92
CA ILE A 36 8.66 -1.00 -23.90
C ILE A 36 8.11 -0.85 -25.33
N GLU A 37 8.68 0.05 -26.13
CA GLU A 37 8.20 0.28 -27.48
C GLU A 37 8.44 -0.93 -28.39
N GLN A 38 9.59 -1.61 -28.27
CA GLN A 38 9.86 -2.86 -28.98
C GLN A 38 8.83 -3.94 -28.63
N ARG A 39 8.51 -4.11 -27.34
CA ARG A 39 7.53 -5.09 -26.88
C ARG A 39 6.13 -4.77 -27.39
N LYS A 40 5.74 -3.50 -27.39
CA LYS A 40 4.48 -3.01 -27.96
C LYS A 40 4.38 -3.28 -29.46
N GLN A 41 5.42 -2.98 -30.23
CA GLN A 41 5.44 -3.23 -31.68
C GLN A 41 5.37 -4.73 -31.99
N LEU A 42 6.06 -5.58 -31.22
CA LEU A 42 5.99 -7.03 -31.36
C LEU A 42 4.57 -7.55 -31.09
N ASN A 43 3.93 -7.11 -30.03
CA ASN A 43 2.56 -7.48 -29.69
C ASN A 43 1.56 -7.08 -30.80
N ILE A 44 1.68 -5.84 -31.32
CA ILE A 44 0.86 -5.36 -32.45
C ILE A 44 1.09 -6.22 -33.71
N ALA A 45 2.33 -6.57 -34.02
CA ALA A 45 2.67 -7.39 -35.18
C ALA A 45 2.07 -8.81 -35.06
N ARG A 46 2.21 -9.43 -33.89
CA ARG A 46 1.63 -10.76 -33.58
C ARG A 46 0.10 -10.73 -33.64
N TYR A 47 -0.54 -9.69 -33.11
CA TYR A 47 -1.99 -9.50 -33.21
C TYR A 47 -2.46 -9.47 -34.67
N LYS A 48 -1.78 -8.66 -35.52
CA LYS A 48 -2.11 -8.56 -36.95
C LYS A 48 -1.97 -9.91 -37.66
N GLN A 49 -0.88 -10.64 -37.40
CA GLN A 49 -0.65 -11.97 -37.98
C GLN A 49 -1.70 -13.00 -37.53
N LEU A 50 -2.07 -13.02 -36.25
CA LEU A 50 -3.08 -13.95 -35.74
C LEU A 50 -4.47 -13.69 -36.34
N ARG A 51 -4.81 -12.44 -36.66
CA ARG A 51 -6.10 -12.11 -37.30
C ARG A 51 -6.24 -12.66 -38.72
N THR A 52 -5.14 -12.93 -39.42
CA THR A 52 -5.18 -13.49 -40.78
C THR A 52 -5.38 -15.01 -40.80
N LEU A 53 -5.35 -15.68 -39.63
CA LEU A 53 -5.58 -17.13 -39.55
C LEU A 53 -7.05 -17.48 -39.82
N ASP A 54 -7.28 -18.56 -40.56
CA ASP A 54 -8.61 -19.11 -40.80
C ASP A 54 -9.20 -19.77 -39.54
N ASP A 55 -8.37 -20.51 -38.79
CA ASP A 55 -8.76 -21.09 -37.50
C ASP A 55 -8.86 -20.01 -36.41
N LYS A 56 -10.08 -19.48 -36.23
CA LYS A 56 -10.36 -18.43 -35.24
C LYS A 56 -10.20 -18.91 -33.80
N ALA A 57 -10.36 -20.21 -33.52
CA ALA A 57 -10.22 -20.75 -32.18
C ALA A 57 -8.75 -20.83 -31.78
N LEU A 58 -7.87 -21.28 -32.68
CA LEU A 58 -6.42 -21.24 -32.51
C LEU A 58 -5.91 -19.79 -32.42
N ALA A 59 -6.39 -18.90 -33.29
CA ALA A 59 -6.01 -17.50 -33.27
C ALA A 59 -6.33 -16.82 -31.94
N LYS A 60 -7.55 -17.03 -31.41
CA LYS A 60 -7.96 -16.51 -30.11
C LYS A 60 -7.09 -17.07 -28.98
N PHE A 61 -6.82 -18.37 -29.00
CA PHE A 61 -5.99 -19.02 -27.98
C PHE A 61 -4.57 -18.43 -27.96
N LEU A 62 -3.87 -18.41 -29.09
CA LEU A 62 -2.52 -17.85 -29.17
C LEU A 62 -2.47 -16.36 -28.85
N TRP A 63 -3.53 -15.61 -29.15
CA TRP A 63 -3.63 -14.21 -28.76
C TRP A 63 -3.72 -14.02 -27.25
N MET A 64 -4.54 -14.81 -26.56
CA MET A 64 -4.64 -14.75 -25.10
C MET A 64 -3.30 -15.05 -24.42
N GLU A 65 -2.56 -16.03 -24.93
CA GLU A 65 -1.22 -16.38 -24.42
C GLU A 65 -0.18 -15.28 -24.73
N GLU A 66 -0.23 -14.67 -25.92
CA GLU A 66 0.62 -13.53 -26.27
C GLU A 66 0.30 -12.28 -25.44
N GLU A 67 -0.97 -12.02 -25.18
CA GLU A 67 -1.44 -10.92 -24.36
C GLU A 67 -0.99 -11.10 -22.90
N SER A 68 -1.16 -12.30 -22.36
CA SER A 68 -0.64 -12.68 -21.04
C SER A 68 0.88 -12.47 -20.95
N ASN A 69 1.65 -12.99 -21.91
CA ASN A 69 3.10 -12.79 -21.94
C ASN A 69 3.49 -11.31 -22.14
N TYR A 70 2.73 -10.54 -22.93
CA TYR A 70 2.94 -9.11 -23.11
C TYR A 70 2.79 -8.34 -21.80
N TYR A 71 1.67 -8.50 -21.10
CA TYR A 71 1.48 -7.81 -19.84
C TYR A 71 2.47 -8.27 -18.76
N GLY A 72 2.81 -9.56 -18.71
CA GLY A 72 3.84 -10.07 -17.81
C GLY A 72 5.23 -9.46 -18.06
N VAL A 73 5.64 -9.29 -19.32
CA VAL A 73 6.90 -8.58 -19.63
C VAL A 73 6.81 -7.10 -19.26
N MET A 74 5.69 -6.44 -19.57
CA MET A 74 5.49 -5.02 -19.23
C MET A 74 5.55 -4.78 -17.72
N GLU A 75 4.98 -5.68 -16.92
CA GLU A 75 5.09 -5.67 -15.46
C GLU A 75 6.52 -5.95 -14.99
N SER A 76 7.23 -6.90 -15.62
CA SER A 76 8.64 -7.11 -15.31
C SER A 76 9.51 -5.88 -15.59
N LEU A 77 9.18 -5.10 -16.62
CA LEU A 77 9.91 -3.88 -16.96
C LEU A 77 9.58 -2.74 -15.97
N SER A 78 8.40 -2.75 -15.36
CA SER A 78 8.01 -1.72 -14.38
C SER A 78 8.74 -1.87 -13.04
N LEU A 79 9.30 -3.05 -12.74
CA LEU A 79 10.10 -3.31 -11.53
C LEU A 79 11.26 -2.32 -11.40
N ASP A 80 12.00 -2.09 -12.49
CA ASP A 80 13.18 -1.22 -12.51
C ASP A 80 12.85 0.24 -12.82
N MET A 81 11.57 0.58 -12.99
CA MET A 81 11.17 1.96 -13.21
C MET A 81 11.37 2.77 -11.94
N LYS A 82 12.00 3.94 -12.09
CA LYS A 82 12.04 4.94 -11.03
C LYS A 82 10.59 5.25 -10.58
N PRO A 83 10.27 5.08 -9.29
CA PRO A 83 8.95 5.40 -8.77
C PRO A 83 8.68 6.90 -8.91
N TYR A 84 7.40 7.22 -8.99
CA TYR A 84 6.92 8.59 -9.17
C TYR A 84 7.12 9.44 -7.91
N GLU A 85 6.84 8.84 -6.75
CA GLU A 85 6.99 9.45 -5.43
C GLU A 85 7.69 8.47 -4.48
N ILE A 86 8.40 9.05 -3.51
CA ILE A 86 8.97 8.28 -2.41
C ILE A 86 7.89 8.16 -1.32
N GLU A 87 7.53 6.95 -0.96
CA GLU A 87 6.55 6.67 0.09
C GLU A 87 7.23 5.83 1.17
N TYR A 88 7.27 6.36 2.39
CA TYR A 88 7.74 5.61 3.55
C TYR A 88 6.63 4.72 4.09
N SER A 89 7.02 3.69 4.82
CA SER A 89 6.11 2.79 5.52
C SER A 89 6.72 2.38 6.86
N THR A 90 6.04 1.48 7.56
CA THR A 90 6.57 0.74 8.70
C THR A 90 6.83 -0.70 8.27
N SER A 91 7.66 -1.43 9.02
CA SER A 91 7.84 -2.85 8.75
C SER A 91 6.49 -3.58 8.84
N VAL A 92 6.24 -4.52 7.93
CA VAL A 92 5.06 -5.40 8.00
C VAL A 92 5.05 -6.25 9.28
N LEU A 93 6.25 -6.50 9.83
CA LEU A 93 6.48 -7.25 11.06
C LEU A 93 6.47 -6.38 12.31
N ALA A 94 6.27 -5.06 12.19
CA ALA A 94 6.34 -4.14 13.34
C ALA A 94 5.41 -4.55 14.49
N ARG A 95 4.26 -5.16 14.18
CA ARG A 95 3.29 -5.67 15.16
C ARG A 95 3.80 -6.81 16.03
N LEU A 96 4.87 -7.50 15.65
CA LEU A 96 5.47 -8.49 16.54
C LEU A 96 6.13 -7.86 17.77
N ASN A 97 6.58 -6.62 17.67
CA ASN A 97 7.20 -5.92 18.80
C ASN A 97 6.20 -5.56 19.90
N ASP A 98 4.90 -5.61 19.59
CA ASP A 98 3.81 -5.36 20.53
C ASP A 98 3.54 -6.57 21.45
N TYR A 99 4.11 -7.75 21.16
CA TYR A 99 3.78 -9.01 21.85
C TYR A 99 5.04 -9.86 22.12
N ASP A 100 4.97 -10.74 23.11
CA ASP A 100 6.10 -11.61 23.48
C ASP A 100 6.44 -12.64 22.39
N ASP A 101 5.43 -13.13 21.66
CA ASP A 101 5.59 -14.13 20.60
C ASP A 101 4.47 -14.07 19.53
N SER A 102 4.67 -14.83 18.44
CA SER A 102 3.74 -14.91 17.31
C SER A 102 2.37 -15.51 17.68
N GLN A 103 2.32 -16.37 18.70
CA GLN A 103 1.07 -16.96 19.19
C GLN A 103 0.21 -15.91 19.91
N THR A 104 0.81 -15.15 20.82
CA THR A 104 0.15 -14.07 21.58
C THR A 104 -0.36 -12.99 20.63
N MET A 105 0.44 -12.62 19.62
CA MET A 105 -0.02 -11.74 18.54
C MET A 105 -1.22 -12.34 17.78
N SER A 106 -1.18 -13.64 17.45
CA SER A 106 -2.30 -14.32 16.77
C SER A 106 -3.57 -14.35 17.61
N ASP A 107 -3.45 -14.61 18.90
CA ASP A 107 -4.58 -14.57 19.83
C ASP A 107 -5.16 -13.14 19.93
N ALA A 108 -4.28 -12.13 19.95
CA ALA A 108 -4.68 -10.73 19.94
C ALA A 108 -5.42 -10.36 18.65
N PHE A 109 -4.88 -10.73 17.49
CA PHE A 109 -5.54 -10.57 16.19
C PHE A 109 -6.93 -11.19 16.18
N LEU A 110 -7.05 -12.46 16.59
CA LEU A 110 -8.32 -13.19 16.60
C LEU A 110 -9.34 -12.58 17.55
N SER A 111 -8.90 -12.16 18.74
CA SER A 111 -9.78 -11.48 19.71
C SER A 111 -10.27 -10.12 19.20
N SER A 112 -9.51 -9.47 18.31
CA SER A 112 -9.84 -8.15 17.74
C SER A 112 -10.88 -8.18 16.61
N LEU A 113 -11.18 -9.36 16.06
CA LEU A 113 -12.07 -9.51 14.92
C LEU A 113 -13.53 -9.26 15.33
N LEU A 114 -14.17 -8.31 14.65
CA LEU A 114 -15.59 -8.02 14.81
C LEU A 114 -16.19 -7.52 13.50
N ALA A 115 -17.50 -7.60 13.36
CA ALA A 115 -18.22 -7.02 12.23
C ALA A 115 -18.98 -5.77 12.66
N VAL A 116 -18.97 -4.76 11.81
CA VAL A 116 -19.74 -3.52 12.02
C VAL A 116 -20.86 -3.47 11.02
N LYS A 117 -22.09 -3.56 11.51
CA LYS A 117 -23.30 -3.29 10.76
C LYS A 117 -23.34 -1.81 10.37
N ARG A 118 -23.66 -1.54 9.11
CA ARG A 118 -23.79 -0.19 8.54
C ARG A 118 -25.01 -0.09 7.63
N THR A 119 -25.50 1.14 7.46
CA THR A 119 -26.66 1.47 6.61
C THR A 119 -26.30 2.47 5.51
N ASP A 120 -25.03 2.80 5.38
CA ASP A 120 -24.49 3.85 4.51
C ASP A 120 -23.35 3.33 3.61
N LEU A 121 -23.23 2.00 3.47
CA LEU A 121 -22.22 1.37 2.62
C LEU A 121 -22.49 1.69 1.14
N MET A 122 -21.58 2.45 0.52
CA MET A 122 -21.74 2.90 -0.87
C MET A 122 -21.80 1.71 -1.84
N GLU A 123 -20.97 0.71 -1.59
CA GLU A 123 -20.84 -0.54 -2.33
C GLU A 123 -22.14 -1.35 -2.33
N CYS A 124 -22.95 -1.18 -1.28
CA CYS A 124 -24.20 -1.90 -1.06
C CYS A 124 -25.46 -1.16 -1.51
N ARG A 125 -25.35 0.09 -1.98
CA ARG A 125 -26.53 0.89 -2.38
C ARG A 125 -27.42 0.19 -3.41
N ARG A 126 -26.83 -0.54 -4.35
CA ARG A 126 -27.58 -1.23 -5.42
C ARG A 126 -28.18 -2.58 -5.00
N TYR A 127 -27.70 -3.16 -3.91
CA TYR A 127 -28.03 -4.53 -3.51
C TYR A 127 -28.94 -4.59 -2.28
N SER A 128 -28.76 -3.65 -1.36
CA SER A 128 -29.43 -3.63 -0.07
C SER A 128 -29.66 -2.21 0.44
N ASN A 129 -29.72 -1.22 -0.48
CA ASN A 129 -29.92 0.19 -0.13
C ASN A 129 -28.87 0.75 0.86
N GLY A 130 -27.65 0.18 0.83
CA GLY A 130 -26.55 0.55 1.72
C GLY A 130 -26.49 -0.24 3.04
N HIS A 131 -27.42 -1.17 3.26
CA HIS A 131 -27.47 -2.00 4.46
C HIS A 131 -26.54 -3.22 4.35
N GLY A 132 -25.71 -3.44 5.35
CA GLY A 132 -24.80 -4.58 5.37
C GLY A 132 -23.87 -4.54 6.56
N PHE A 133 -22.74 -5.21 6.43
CA PHE A 133 -21.66 -5.14 7.40
C PHE A 133 -20.30 -5.12 6.72
N ALA A 134 -19.29 -4.64 7.45
CA ALA A 134 -17.89 -4.77 7.08
C ALA A 134 -17.12 -5.39 8.24
N LEU A 135 -16.10 -6.19 7.93
CA LEU A 135 -15.19 -6.74 8.93
C LEU A 135 -14.24 -5.65 9.42
N ARG A 136 -14.04 -5.58 10.74
CA ARG A 136 -12.95 -4.82 11.36
C ARG A 136 -11.91 -5.79 11.89
N LYS A 137 -10.66 -5.44 11.63
CA LYS A 137 -9.47 -6.14 12.13
C LYS A 137 -8.69 -5.13 12.97
N GLY A 138 -8.18 -5.54 14.14
CA GLY A 138 -7.38 -4.65 14.98
C GLY A 138 -6.07 -4.22 14.30
N PHE A 139 -5.48 -5.09 13.49
CA PHE A 139 -4.29 -4.81 12.69
C PHE A 139 -4.20 -5.76 11.49
N SER A 140 -3.27 -5.47 10.57
CA SER A 140 -2.93 -6.38 9.46
C SER A 140 -2.09 -7.54 9.98
N PHE A 141 -2.64 -8.76 9.90
CA PHE A 141 -1.91 -9.96 10.31
C PHE A 141 -0.74 -10.22 9.36
N PRO A 142 0.50 -10.34 9.85
CA PRO A 142 1.69 -10.35 9.00
C PRO A 142 1.96 -11.68 8.31
N PHE A 143 1.33 -12.78 8.76
CA PHE A 143 1.54 -14.10 8.18
C PHE A 143 0.44 -14.46 7.18
N ALA A 144 0.77 -15.36 6.25
CA ALA A 144 -0.19 -15.89 5.30
C ALA A 144 -1.33 -16.60 6.04
N HIS A 145 -2.56 -16.13 5.84
CA HIS A 145 -3.73 -16.62 6.56
C HIS A 145 -4.96 -16.62 5.66
N GLU A 146 -5.95 -17.42 6.06
CA GLU A 146 -7.25 -17.50 5.44
C GLU A 146 -8.33 -17.22 6.48
N LEU A 147 -9.30 -16.37 6.13
CA LEU A 147 -10.51 -16.10 6.89
C LEU A 147 -11.71 -16.52 6.04
N THR A 148 -12.29 -17.68 6.34
CA THR A 148 -13.50 -18.16 5.66
C THR A 148 -14.72 -17.85 6.52
N PHE A 149 -15.81 -17.47 5.88
CA PHE A 149 -17.06 -17.13 6.57
C PHE A 149 -18.20 -17.96 5.99
N ASP A 150 -18.93 -18.66 6.86
CA ASP A 150 -19.98 -19.58 6.46
C ASP A 150 -21.35 -18.93 6.52
N ALA A 151 -21.62 -18.21 7.63
CA ALA A 151 -22.96 -17.72 7.91
C ALA A 151 -22.99 -16.46 8.78
N LEU A 152 -23.95 -15.59 8.49
CA LEU A 152 -24.39 -14.52 9.36
C LEU A 152 -25.57 -15.03 10.19
N VAL A 153 -25.45 -14.97 11.51
CA VAL A 153 -26.47 -15.37 12.48
C VAL A 153 -27.30 -14.14 12.86
N LEU A 154 -28.62 -14.28 12.84
CA LEU A 154 -29.56 -13.25 13.26
C LEU A 154 -30.07 -13.50 14.69
N ASP A 155 -30.70 -12.49 15.29
CA ASP A 155 -31.25 -12.53 16.66
C ASP A 155 -32.34 -13.60 16.87
N ASN A 156 -33.08 -13.95 15.81
CA ASN A 156 -34.06 -15.04 15.79
C ASN A 156 -33.43 -16.43 15.60
N GLY A 157 -32.10 -16.52 15.49
CA GLY A 157 -31.35 -17.75 15.24
C GLY A 157 -31.25 -18.18 13.78
N GLU A 158 -31.87 -17.44 12.85
CA GLU A 158 -31.72 -17.67 11.41
C GLU A 158 -30.27 -17.49 10.97
N LYS A 159 -29.85 -18.30 9.99
CA LYS A 159 -28.51 -18.27 9.42
C LYS A 159 -28.59 -17.92 7.95
N LEU A 160 -28.05 -16.76 7.60
CA LEU A 160 -27.91 -16.31 6.21
C LEU A 160 -26.57 -16.77 5.67
N ARG A 161 -26.55 -17.39 4.49
CA ARG A 161 -25.32 -17.96 3.90
C ARG A 161 -24.42 -16.86 3.34
N ILE A 162 -23.16 -16.84 3.76
CA ILE A 162 -22.14 -15.93 3.20
C ILE A 162 -21.51 -16.60 1.96
N PRO A 163 -21.28 -15.86 0.85
CA PRO A 163 -20.61 -16.41 -0.34
C PRO A 163 -19.17 -16.85 -0.06
N ASP A 164 -18.79 -18.02 -0.57
CA ASP A 164 -17.44 -18.55 -0.45
C ASP A 164 -16.52 -18.06 -1.57
N PHE A 165 -15.81 -16.98 -1.26
CA PHE A 165 -14.94 -16.31 -2.23
C PHE A 165 -13.68 -17.10 -2.58
N THR A 166 -13.26 -18.06 -1.75
CA THR A 166 -12.10 -18.90 -2.07
C THR A 166 -12.42 -19.88 -3.19
N LYS A 167 -13.72 -20.07 -3.46
CA LYS A 167 -14.27 -20.78 -4.62
C LYS A 167 -14.74 -19.87 -5.75
N GLY A 168 -14.48 -18.56 -5.66
CA GLY A 168 -14.92 -17.57 -6.65
C GLY A 168 -16.41 -17.21 -6.58
N GLU A 169 -17.13 -17.60 -5.51
CA GLU A 169 -18.51 -17.18 -5.29
C GLU A 169 -18.54 -15.74 -4.75
N MET A 170 -19.26 -14.85 -5.43
CA MET A 170 -19.37 -13.43 -5.03
C MET A 170 -20.73 -13.05 -4.45
N GLU A 171 -21.70 -13.95 -4.54
CA GLU A 171 -23.10 -13.70 -4.21
C GLU A 171 -23.83 -15.00 -3.87
N THR A 172 -24.65 -14.95 -2.82
CA THR A 172 -25.68 -15.94 -2.51
C THR A 172 -27.05 -15.26 -2.63
N ARG A 173 -28.13 -16.03 -2.47
CA ARG A 173 -29.48 -15.46 -2.36
C ARG A 173 -29.64 -14.47 -1.18
N ASP A 174 -28.79 -14.60 -0.16
CA ASP A 174 -28.92 -13.90 1.12
C ASP A 174 -27.95 -12.72 1.24
N ILE A 175 -26.74 -12.84 0.67
CA ILE A 175 -25.64 -11.90 0.87
C ILE A 175 -24.84 -11.70 -0.43
N VAL A 176 -24.54 -10.45 -0.74
CA VAL A 176 -23.71 -10.03 -1.87
C VAL A 176 -22.42 -9.40 -1.36
N ARG A 177 -21.24 -9.90 -1.75
CA ARG A 177 -19.96 -9.27 -1.36
C ARG A 177 -19.52 -8.24 -2.42
N ARG A 178 -19.13 -7.04 -1.98
CA ARG A 178 -18.57 -5.98 -2.83
C ARG A 178 -17.39 -5.32 -2.13
N GLY A 179 -16.18 -5.60 -2.63
CA GLY A 179 -14.95 -5.24 -1.92
C GLY A 179 -14.92 -5.88 -0.54
N ASP A 180 -14.80 -5.05 0.50
CA ASP A 180 -14.78 -5.46 1.90
C ASP A 180 -16.16 -5.42 2.58
N ALA A 181 -17.19 -5.02 1.84
CA ALA A 181 -18.57 -4.95 2.33
C ALA A 181 -19.37 -6.21 1.98
N TYR A 182 -20.23 -6.61 2.93
CA TYR A 182 -21.21 -7.69 2.78
C TYR A 182 -22.61 -7.09 2.83
N CYS A 183 -23.24 -7.02 1.67
CA CYS A 183 -24.55 -6.42 1.48
C CYS A 183 -25.62 -7.45 1.82
N VAL A 184 -26.54 -7.10 2.73
CA VAL A 184 -27.56 -8.00 3.25
C VAL A 184 -28.94 -7.42 2.93
N PRO A 185 -29.58 -7.81 1.81
CA PRO A 185 -30.84 -7.22 1.35
C PRO A 185 -31.96 -7.27 2.39
N ALA A 186 -32.00 -8.32 3.22
CA ALA A 186 -32.99 -8.46 4.29
C ALA A 186 -32.96 -7.30 5.30
N LEU A 187 -31.80 -6.66 5.52
CA LEU A 187 -31.64 -5.59 6.50
C LEU A 187 -32.20 -4.23 6.07
N ASP A 188 -32.62 -4.06 4.80
CA ASP A 188 -33.33 -2.86 4.33
C ASP A 188 -34.72 -2.74 5.00
N ASN A 189 -35.31 -3.86 5.41
CA ASN A 189 -36.55 -3.87 6.17
C ASN A 189 -36.30 -3.58 7.66
N LYS A 190 -36.92 -2.53 8.21
CA LYS A 190 -36.81 -2.14 9.63
C LYS A 190 -37.30 -3.20 10.61
N SER A 191 -38.19 -4.10 10.18
CA SER A 191 -38.70 -5.20 11.01
C SER A 191 -37.88 -6.49 10.87
N ALA A 192 -36.80 -6.48 10.09
CA ALA A 192 -35.94 -7.65 9.94
C ALA A 192 -35.20 -7.97 11.24
N SER A 193 -34.99 -9.26 11.46
CA SER A 193 -34.10 -9.77 12.51
C SER A 193 -32.69 -9.23 12.35
N GLN A 194 -32.09 -8.80 13.47
CA GLN A 194 -30.81 -8.11 13.47
C GLN A 194 -29.65 -9.10 13.50
N PRO A 195 -28.53 -8.79 12.82
CA PRO A 195 -27.35 -9.64 12.86
C PRO A 195 -26.70 -9.60 14.24
N THR A 196 -26.29 -10.75 14.75
CA THR A 196 -25.68 -10.90 16.07
C THR A 196 -24.26 -11.45 16.01
N ALA A 197 -24.01 -12.40 15.10
CA ALA A 197 -22.69 -13.01 14.96
C ALA A 197 -22.38 -13.46 13.52
N ILE A 198 -21.10 -13.60 13.19
CA ILE A 198 -20.63 -14.24 11.96
C ILE A 198 -19.86 -15.50 12.35
N LYS A 199 -20.23 -16.63 11.74
CA LYS A 199 -19.52 -17.90 11.88
C LYS A 199 -18.54 -18.11 10.73
N GLY A 200 -17.40 -18.69 11.05
CA GLY A 200 -16.36 -18.97 10.06
C GLY A 200 -15.19 -19.73 10.65
N GLU A 201 -14.07 -19.72 9.95
CA GLU A 201 -12.81 -20.33 10.38
C GLU A 201 -11.65 -19.39 10.03
N PHE A 202 -10.70 -19.30 10.95
CA PHE A 202 -9.38 -18.77 10.68
C PHE A 202 -8.41 -19.92 10.52
N SER A 203 -7.54 -19.83 9.52
CA SER A 203 -6.38 -20.71 9.40
C SER A 203 -5.12 -19.93 9.08
N THR A 204 -4.01 -20.30 9.71
CA THR A 204 -2.68 -19.79 9.41
C THR A 204 -1.64 -20.84 9.76
N GLU A 205 -0.49 -20.77 9.11
CA GLU A 205 0.71 -21.48 9.51
C GLU A 205 1.63 -20.48 10.21
N LEU A 206 1.84 -20.62 11.51
CA LEU A 206 2.72 -19.71 12.24
C LEU A 206 4.19 -20.13 12.03
N PRO A 207 5.09 -19.16 11.73
CA PRO A 207 6.51 -19.48 11.67
C PRO A 207 7.05 -19.87 13.04
N GLU A 208 7.93 -20.86 13.08
CA GLU A 208 8.67 -21.21 14.30
C GLU A 208 9.82 -20.22 14.53
N LYS A 209 10.38 -19.69 13.43
CA LYS A 209 11.49 -18.73 13.47
C LYS A 209 11.38 -17.71 12.34
N LEU A 210 11.78 -16.48 12.64
CA LEU A 210 12.01 -15.42 11.67
C LEU A 210 13.51 -15.33 11.41
N ILE A 211 13.92 -15.58 10.17
CA ILE A 211 15.34 -15.55 9.77
C ILE A 211 15.57 -14.35 8.87
N GLN A 212 16.28 -13.36 9.39
CA GLN A 212 16.48 -12.08 8.72
C GLN A 212 17.86 -12.01 8.05
N PHE A 213 17.87 -11.49 6.82
CA PHE A 213 19.05 -11.20 6.02
C PHE A 213 19.04 -9.72 5.69
N GLU A 214 20.19 -9.08 5.83
CA GLU A 214 20.41 -7.71 5.37
C GLU A 214 21.38 -7.79 4.19
N LEU A 215 20.97 -7.18 3.08
CA LEU A 215 21.67 -7.22 1.80
C LEU A 215 21.88 -5.79 1.32
N THR A 216 23.03 -5.55 0.71
CA THR A 216 23.42 -4.26 0.13
C THR A 216 23.85 -4.43 -1.32
N ALA A 217 24.09 -3.31 -2.02
CA ALA A 217 24.60 -3.36 -3.39
C ALA A 217 25.94 -4.14 -3.51
N ASP A 218 26.75 -4.17 -2.44
CA ASP A 218 28.00 -4.92 -2.40
C ASP A 218 27.78 -6.44 -2.34
N ASP A 219 26.56 -6.90 -2.02
CA ASP A 219 26.21 -8.32 -1.93
C ASP A 219 25.72 -8.90 -3.26
N VAL A 220 25.62 -8.10 -4.33
CA VAL A 220 25.13 -8.58 -5.63
C VAL A 220 26.03 -9.70 -6.16
N GLY A 221 25.41 -10.83 -6.50
CA GLY A 221 26.07 -12.06 -6.91
C GLY A 221 26.66 -12.90 -5.77
N LYS A 222 26.57 -12.45 -4.51
CA LYS A 222 27.02 -13.20 -3.34
C LYS A 222 25.88 -13.97 -2.68
N THR A 223 26.26 -15.00 -1.93
CA THR A 223 25.34 -15.83 -1.16
C THR A 223 25.56 -15.65 0.34
N GLN A 224 24.48 -15.50 1.11
CA GLN A 224 24.49 -15.57 2.57
C GLN A 224 23.79 -16.85 3.03
N ASP A 225 24.33 -17.49 4.07
CA ASP A 225 23.82 -18.73 4.63
C ASP A 225 23.47 -18.51 6.11
N LYS A 226 22.20 -18.70 6.50
CA LYS A 226 21.74 -18.64 7.90
C LYS A 226 20.70 -19.72 8.18
N ASP A 227 20.89 -20.48 9.26
CA ASP A 227 19.92 -21.45 9.78
C ASP A 227 19.34 -22.43 8.75
N GLY A 228 20.17 -22.89 7.81
CA GLY A 228 19.77 -23.84 6.77
C GLY A 228 19.15 -23.21 5.51
N TYR A 229 19.02 -21.89 5.47
CA TYR A 229 18.59 -21.13 4.30
C TYR A 229 19.76 -20.40 3.67
N ARG A 230 19.84 -20.49 2.34
CA ARG A 230 20.80 -19.74 1.54
C ARG A 230 20.06 -18.69 0.72
N ILE A 231 20.44 -17.43 0.85
CA ILE A 231 19.95 -16.35 0.00
C ILE A 231 21.07 -15.88 -0.92
N THR A 232 20.77 -15.76 -2.21
CA THR A 232 21.61 -15.12 -3.21
C THR A 232 20.97 -13.81 -3.63
N LEU A 233 21.68 -12.69 -3.53
CA LEU A 233 21.22 -11.42 -4.13
C LEU A 233 21.56 -11.45 -5.63
N VAL A 234 20.56 -11.59 -6.48
CA VAL A 234 20.75 -11.72 -7.94
C VAL A 234 20.93 -10.35 -8.58
N GLU A 235 20.04 -9.42 -8.25
CA GLU A 235 20.03 -8.05 -8.80
C GLU A 235 19.67 -7.06 -7.69
N MET A 236 20.26 -5.88 -7.72
CA MET A 236 19.86 -4.74 -6.90
C MET A 236 20.12 -3.45 -7.66
N ASN A 237 19.14 -2.56 -7.65
CA ASN A 237 19.28 -1.17 -8.06
C ASN A 237 18.67 -0.27 -6.98
N ASP A 238 18.57 1.03 -7.23
CA ASP A 238 18.06 1.98 -6.24
C ASP A 238 16.62 1.66 -5.77
N TYR A 239 15.79 1.03 -6.61
CA TYR A 239 14.33 0.89 -6.41
C TYR A 239 13.83 -0.55 -6.41
N SER A 240 14.65 -1.54 -6.75
CA SER A 240 14.29 -2.95 -6.72
C SER A 240 15.47 -3.86 -6.35
N TYR A 241 15.13 -5.03 -5.82
CA TYR A 241 16.08 -6.13 -5.67
C TYR A 241 15.42 -7.47 -5.97
N VAL A 242 16.27 -8.43 -6.32
CA VAL A 242 15.90 -9.80 -6.69
C VAL A 242 16.75 -10.78 -5.91
N ILE A 243 16.10 -11.77 -5.31
CA ILE A 243 16.77 -12.83 -4.57
C ILE A 243 16.38 -14.22 -5.08
N GLU A 244 17.31 -15.16 -4.87
CA GLU A 244 17.07 -16.59 -4.98
C GLU A 244 17.31 -17.22 -3.61
N VAL A 245 16.39 -18.08 -3.16
CA VAL A 245 16.46 -18.75 -1.86
C VAL A 245 16.51 -20.27 -2.05
N ASP A 246 17.55 -20.90 -1.52
CA ASP A 246 17.68 -22.36 -1.46
C ASP A 246 17.50 -22.85 -0.03
N VAL A 247 16.71 -23.91 0.14
CA VAL A 247 16.55 -24.61 1.42
C VAL A 247 17.52 -25.79 1.47
N LYS A 248 18.47 -25.76 2.41
CA LYS A 248 19.49 -26.81 2.57
C LYS A 248 19.12 -27.86 3.61
N THR A 249 18.11 -27.62 4.43
CA THR A 249 17.73 -28.47 5.55
C THR A 249 16.76 -29.57 5.10
N PRO A 250 17.06 -30.86 5.31
CA PRO A 250 16.09 -31.95 5.17
C PRO A 250 15.23 -32.10 6.44
N PRO A 251 13.96 -32.53 6.32
CA PRO A 251 13.18 -32.63 5.09
C PRO A 251 12.95 -31.23 4.52
N GLN A 252 12.97 -31.11 3.19
CA GLN A 252 12.73 -29.83 2.51
C GLN A 252 11.30 -29.37 2.85
N THR A 253 11.16 -28.49 3.84
CA THR A 253 9.95 -27.68 3.95
C THR A 253 9.85 -26.92 2.64
N THR A 254 8.78 -27.12 1.87
CA THR A 254 8.58 -26.42 0.61
C THR A 254 8.39 -24.94 0.93
N LEU A 255 9.45 -24.15 0.82
CA LEU A 255 9.40 -22.71 0.98
C LEU A 255 8.53 -22.12 -0.14
N ARG A 256 7.51 -21.35 0.22
CA ARG A 256 6.59 -20.69 -0.72
C ARG A 256 6.91 -19.21 -0.79
N LYS A 257 6.47 -18.52 -1.84
CA LYS A 257 6.69 -17.06 -1.97
C LYS A 257 6.13 -16.27 -0.80
N GLN A 258 4.97 -16.68 -0.27
CA GLN A 258 4.37 -16.04 0.90
C GLN A 258 5.15 -16.22 2.21
N ASP A 259 6.14 -17.12 2.23
CA ASP A 259 7.01 -17.36 3.38
C ASP A 259 8.26 -16.44 3.33
N ILE A 260 8.35 -15.55 2.34
CA ILE A 260 9.41 -14.54 2.21
C ILE A 260 8.79 -13.16 2.27
N ILE A 261 9.27 -12.37 3.22
CA ILE A 261 8.96 -10.95 3.33
C ILE A 261 10.18 -10.17 2.83
N GLY A 262 9.97 -9.33 1.81
CA GLY A 262 10.98 -8.40 1.30
C GLY A 262 10.63 -6.96 1.65
N GLU A 263 11.48 -6.33 2.45
CA GLU A 263 11.40 -4.93 2.85
C GLU A 263 12.67 -4.19 2.40
N ALA A 264 12.64 -2.87 2.48
CA ALA A 264 13.79 -2.03 2.15
C ALA A 264 13.85 -0.81 3.06
N LYS A 265 15.07 -0.43 3.46
CA LYS A 265 15.33 0.75 4.27
C LYS A 265 16.12 1.78 3.48
N ALA A 266 15.65 3.02 3.51
CA ALA A 266 16.43 4.17 3.05
C ALA A 266 17.65 4.40 3.96
N LYS A 267 18.54 5.28 3.51
CA LYS A 267 19.73 5.73 4.25
C LYS A 267 19.46 6.20 5.67
N ASN A 268 18.30 6.81 5.88
CA ASN A 268 17.83 7.30 7.19
C ASN A 268 17.21 6.18 8.07
N GLY A 269 17.29 4.92 7.65
CA GLY A 269 16.73 3.76 8.35
C GLY A 269 15.22 3.59 8.21
N ARG A 270 14.50 4.53 7.57
CA ARG A 270 13.05 4.43 7.38
C ARG A 270 12.73 3.36 6.34
N TYR A 271 11.70 2.56 6.63
CA TYR A 271 11.17 1.58 5.68
C TYR A 271 10.53 2.28 4.49
N ILE A 272 10.75 1.75 3.30
CA ILE A 272 10.12 2.22 2.06
C ILE A 272 8.94 1.34 1.73
N ARG A 273 7.83 1.97 1.32
CA ARG A 273 6.62 1.27 0.93
C ARG A 273 6.89 0.41 -0.30
N ASN A 274 6.48 -0.85 -0.21
CA ASN A 274 6.59 -1.79 -1.32
C ASN A 274 5.60 -1.40 -2.43
N ARG A 275 6.05 -1.51 -3.69
CA ARG A 275 5.31 -1.20 -4.92
C ARG A 275 4.89 -2.47 -5.65
N ILE A 276 5.80 -3.43 -5.77
CA ILE A 276 5.60 -4.68 -6.51
C ILE A 276 6.24 -5.79 -5.70
N THR A 277 5.43 -6.78 -5.37
CA THR A 277 5.87 -8.07 -4.86
C THR A 277 5.54 -9.11 -5.91
N ASP A 278 6.53 -9.96 -6.20
CA ASP A 278 6.43 -11.08 -7.13
C ASP A 278 6.76 -10.76 -8.60
N ARG A 279 7.65 -11.58 -9.15
CA ARG A 279 8.10 -11.64 -10.55
C ARG A 279 8.53 -13.07 -10.79
N ILE A 280 8.29 -13.59 -11.99
CA ILE A 280 8.99 -14.80 -12.45
C ILE A 280 10.30 -14.40 -13.16
N PRO A 281 11.35 -15.23 -13.14
CA PRO A 281 12.61 -14.93 -13.80
C PRO A 281 12.44 -14.48 -15.27
N VAL A 282 13.17 -13.45 -15.71
CA VAL A 282 13.08 -12.90 -17.10
C VAL A 282 13.25 -13.97 -18.15
N LYS A 283 14.18 -14.91 -17.90
CA LYS A 283 14.43 -16.08 -18.76
C LYS A 283 13.15 -16.86 -19.10
N ASN A 284 12.15 -16.87 -18.22
CA ASN A 284 10.89 -17.56 -18.47
C ASN A 284 10.02 -16.81 -19.47
N TYR A 285 9.93 -15.48 -19.36
CA TYR A 285 9.24 -14.66 -20.36
C TYR A 285 9.90 -14.78 -21.74
N GLU A 286 11.23 -14.83 -21.80
CA GLU A 286 11.95 -15.04 -23.06
C GLU A 286 11.69 -16.43 -23.67
N ARG A 287 11.62 -17.47 -22.83
CA ARG A 287 11.27 -18.84 -23.27
C ARG A 287 9.84 -18.91 -23.81
N VAL A 288 8.88 -18.30 -23.12
CA VAL A 288 7.47 -18.23 -23.56
C VAL A 288 7.38 -17.41 -24.85
N GLU A 289 8.02 -16.25 -24.93
CA GLU A 289 8.04 -15.41 -26.12
C GLU A 289 8.60 -16.15 -27.34
N SER A 290 9.71 -16.88 -27.16
CA SER A 290 10.34 -17.69 -28.21
C SER A 290 9.42 -18.81 -28.70
N LEU A 291 8.74 -19.50 -27.77
CA LEU A 291 7.79 -20.55 -28.12
C LEU A 291 6.57 -19.97 -28.86
N LEU A 292 5.98 -18.88 -28.35
CA LEU A 292 4.86 -18.21 -28.99
C LEU A 292 5.19 -17.76 -30.41
N GLY A 293 6.37 -17.17 -30.64
CA GLY A 293 6.82 -16.80 -31.99
C GLY A 293 6.86 -18.01 -32.94
N LYS A 294 7.34 -19.17 -32.46
CA LYS A 294 7.35 -20.41 -33.25
C LYS A 294 5.93 -20.93 -33.52
N LEU A 295 5.05 -20.91 -32.53
CA LEU A 295 3.67 -21.39 -32.67
C LEU A 295 2.87 -20.49 -33.62
N ILE A 296 2.97 -19.17 -33.49
CA ILE A 296 2.31 -18.20 -34.39
C ILE A 296 2.77 -18.39 -35.84
N ASN A 297 4.08 -18.58 -36.05
CA ASN A 297 4.61 -18.84 -37.40
C ASN A 297 4.15 -20.19 -37.97
N LYS A 298 4.06 -21.25 -37.16
CA LYS A 298 3.51 -22.55 -37.60
C LYS A 298 2.02 -22.45 -37.94
N ALA A 299 1.25 -21.70 -37.14
CA ALA A 299 -0.16 -21.44 -37.39
C ALA A 299 -0.37 -20.67 -38.70
N ALA A 300 0.44 -19.65 -38.96
CA ALA A 300 0.39 -18.88 -40.21
C ALA A 300 0.66 -19.71 -41.46
N ASN A 301 1.41 -20.82 -41.32
CA ASN A 301 1.68 -21.77 -42.40
C ASN A 301 0.67 -22.94 -42.46
N GLY A 302 -0.41 -22.91 -41.68
CA GLY A 302 -1.43 -23.97 -41.63
C GLY A 302 -0.98 -25.28 -40.98
N ASN A 303 0.16 -25.28 -40.29
CA ASN A 303 0.82 -26.48 -39.76
C ASN A 303 0.71 -26.60 -38.22
N LEU A 304 -0.36 -26.06 -37.63
CA LEU A 304 -0.60 -26.11 -36.19
C LEU A 304 -2.09 -26.16 -35.91
N ASN A 305 -2.50 -27.01 -34.98
CA ASN A 305 -3.83 -26.95 -34.38
C ASN A 305 -3.77 -26.50 -32.91
N LYS A 306 -4.94 -26.15 -32.35
CA LYS A 306 -5.04 -25.67 -30.96
C LYS A 306 -4.52 -26.66 -29.92
N SER A 307 -4.76 -27.96 -30.09
CA SER A 307 -4.34 -28.99 -29.13
C SER A 307 -2.81 -29.07 -29.05
N GLU A 308 -2.14 -29.03 -30.21
CA GLU A 308 -0.68 -29.02 -30.29
C GLU A 308 -0.07 -27.76 -29.67
N ALA A 309 -0.67 -26.60 -29.92
CA ALA A 309 -0.24 -25.34 -29.32
C ALA A 309 -0.35 -25.35 -27.79
N GLN A 310 -1.50 -25.79 -27.26
CA GLN A 310 -1.73 -25.92 -25.83
C GLN A 310 -0.74 -26.90 -25.19
N LYS A 311 -0.53 -28.07 -25.83
CA LYS A 311 0.42 -29.05 -25.32
C LYS A 311 1.83 -28.48 -25.25
N ALA A 312 2.28 -27.76 -26.28
CA ALA A 312 3.62 -27.17 -26.29
C ALA A 312 3.82 -26.15 -25.15
N LEU A 313 2.82 -25.32 -24.87
CA LEU A 313 2.84 -24.35 -23.77
C LEU A 313 2.80 -25.05 -22.40
N ASN A 314 1.95 -26.06 -22.23
CA ASN A 314 1.89 -26.86 -21.00
C ASN A 314 3.22 -27.59 -20.73
N ASP A 315 3.83 -28.16 -21.77
CA ASP A 315 5.14 -28.83 -21.67
C ASP A 315 6.25 -27.83 -21.32
N LEU A 316 6.17 -26.58 -21.78
CA LEU A 316 7.10 -25.52 -21.37
C LEU A 316 6.89 -25.15 -19.90
N ASN A 317 5.65 -24.91 -19.47
CA ASN A 317 5.32 -24.56 -18.09
C ASN A 317 5.78 -25.64 -17.12
N LYS A 318 5.58 -26.93 -17.46
CA LYS A 318 6.07 -28.04 -16.64
C LYS A 318 7.59 -28.04 -16.51
N ARG A 319 8.33 -27.83 -17.60
CA ARG A 319 9.81 -27.73 -17.56
C ARG A 319 10.28 -26.53 -16.73
N MET A 320 9.62 -25.38 -16.85
CA MET A 320 9.97 -24.20 -16.04
C MET A 320 9.75 -24.47 -14.54
N ALA A 321 8.65 -25.13 -14.17
CA ALA A 321 8.40 -25.52 -12.77
C ALA A 321 9.42 -26.54 -12.24
N GLU A 322 9.87 -27.48 -13.08
CA GLU A 322 10.96 -28.41 -12.73
C GLU A 322 12.30 -27.68 -12.53
N ASP A 323 12.62 -26.72 -13.41
CA ASP A 323 13.83 -25.88 -13.33
C ASP A 323 13.86 -25.01 -12.05
N GLU A 324 12.68 -24.67 -11.49
CA GLU A 324 12.51 -23.80 -10.30
C GLU A 324 12.17 -24.60 -9.03
N SER A 325 12.18 -25.93 -9.08
CA SER A 325 11.67 -26.79 -8.01
C SER A 325 12.49 -26.77 -6.70
N SER A 326 13.73 -26.26 -6.73
CA SER A 326 14.65 -26.23 -5.58
C SER A 326 15.07 -24.85 -5.12
N THR A 327 14.76 -23.81 -5.89
CA THR A 327 15.22 -22.44 -5.66
C THR A 327 14.04 -21.50 -5.83
N LEU A 328 13.71 -20.78 -4.76
CA LEU A 328 12.61 -19.83 -4.76
C LEU A 328 13.11 -18.46 -5.22
N TYR A 329 12.61 -18.01 -6.36
CA TYR A 329 12.88 -16.67 -6.89
C TYR A 329 11.84 -15.67 -6.39
N SER A 330 12.30 -14.55 -5.84
CA SER A 330 11.46 -13.45 -5.38
C SER A 330 12.05 -12.10 -5.79
N ALA A 331 11.19 -11.18 -6.21
CA ALA A 331 11.57 -9.82 -6.56
C ALA A 331 10.68 -8.81 -5.85
N PHE A 332 11.29 -7.68 -5.47
CA PHE A 332 10.65 -6.63 -4.72
C PHE A 332 11.03 -5.28 -5.32
N ALA A 333 10.07 -4.37 -5.49
CA ALA A 333 10.32 -3.00 -5.88
C ALA A 333 9.62 -2.02 -4.94
N PHE A 334 10.20 -0.84 -4.77
CA PHE A 334 9.85 0.09 -3.71
C PHE A 334 9.52 1.48 -4.26
N HIS A 335 8.64 2.19 -3.55
CA HIS A 335 8.37 3.61 -3.77
C HIS A 335 9.51 4.45 -3.17
N GLY A 336 10.73 4.29 -3.63
CA GLY A 336 11.84 5.16 -3.27
C GLY A 336 13.21 4.48 -3.29
N PRO A 337 14.29 5.28 -3.28
CA PRO A 337 15.64 4.76 -3.21
C PRO A 337 15.90 4.10 -1.85
N PHE A 338 16.60 2.97 -1.84
CA PHE A 338 17.00 2.29 -0.60
C PHE A 338 18.49 1.92 -0.60
N GLU A 339 19.06 1.78 0.60
CA GLU A 339 20.46 1.34 0.78
C GLU A 339 20.54 -0.10 1.29
N THR A 340 19.53 -0.55 2.05
CA THR A 340 19.48 -1.89 2.63
C THR A 340 18.23 -2.62 2.19
N ALA A 341 18.39 -3.80 1.60
CA ALA A 341 17.33 -4.77 1.38
C ALA A 341 17.25 -5.70 2.59
N GLU A 342 16.08 -5.79 3.21
CA GLU A 342 15.83 -6.65 4.36
C GLU A 342 14.91 -7.79 3.94
N VAL A 343 15.42 -9.02 4.02
CA VAL A 343 14.67 -10.22 3.66
C VAL A 343 14.45 -11.05 4.90
N THR A 344 13.19 -11.31 5.23
CA THR A 344 12.83 -12.20 6.33
C THR A 344 12.19 -13.47 5.79
N ILE A 345 12.77 -14.62 6.13
CA ILE A 345 12.19 -15.93 5.89
C ILE A 345 11.34 -16.34 7.09
N LEU A 346 10.08 -16.65 6.83
CA LEU A 346 9.12 -17.26 7.76
C LEU A 346 9.39 -18.77 7.80
N ALA A 347 10.38 -19.19 8.60
CA ALA A 347 10.78 -20.58 8.63
C ALA A 347 9.75 -21.44 9.39
N GLY A 348 9.15 -22.39 8.68
CA GLY A 348 8.38 -23.49 9.26
C GLY A 348 9.28 -24.65 9.67
N GLY A 349 9.00 -25.28 10.80
CA GLY A 349 9.60 -26.56 11.18
C GLY A 349 8.83 -27.76 10.63
N GLU A 350 9.29 -28.98 10.90
CA GLU A 350 8.57 -30.24 10.56
C GLU A 350 7.14 -30.29 11.14
N SER A 351 6.87 -29.44 12.13
CA SER A 351 5.62 -29.33 12.88
C SER A 351 4.93 -27.97 12.74
N GLY A 352 5.19 -27.21 11.65
CA GLY A 352 4.60 -25.89 11.38
C GLY A 352 3.21 -25.77 12.00
N LYS A 353 3.06 -24.85 12.96
CA LYS A 353 1.89 -24.85 13.84
C LYS A 353 0.69 -24.35 13.04
N ASP A 354 -0.03 -25.29 12.45
CA ASP A 354 -1.32 -25.05 11.83
C ASP A 354 -2.28 -24.59 12.93
N VAL A 355 -2.52 -23.29 12.96
CA VAL A 355 -3.55 -22.71 13.81
C VAL A 355 -4.82 -22.69 13.00
N LYS A 356 -5.77 -23.56 13.37
CA LYS A 356 -7.14 -23.53 12.88
C LYS A 356 -8.08 -23.25 14.02
N GLN A 357 -8.90 -22.20 13.87
CA GLN A 357 -9.81 -21.77 14.90
C GLN A 357 -11.18 -21.44 14.31
N ALA A 358 -12.22 -22.10 14.83
CA ALA A 358 -13.59 -21.70 14.55
C ALA A 358 -13.85 -20.31 15.11
N LEU A 359 -14.49 -19.46 14.30
CA LEU A 359 -14.80 -18.08 14.62
C LEU A 359 -16.28 -17.92 14.91
N GLU A 360 -16.57 -17.10 15.91
CA GLU A 360 -17.89 -16.51 16.15
C GLU A 360 -17.70 -15.02 16.43
N LEU A 361 -17.67 -14.23 15.35
CA LEU A 361 -17.37 -12.81 15.41
C LEU A 361 -18.62 -12.02 15.83
N PRO A 362 -18.57 -11.18 16.86
CA PRO A 362 -19.71 -10.36 17.24
C PRO A 362 -20.01 -9.32 16.15
N VAL A 363 -21.30 -9.04 15.95
CA VAL A 363 -21.76 -7.95 15.07
C VAL A 363 -22.25 -6.78 15.91
N TYR A 364 -21.61 -5.63 15.76
CA TYR A 364 -21.96 -4.39 16.45
C TYR A 364 -22.54 -3.35 15.50
N SER A 365 -23.33 -2.43 16.04
CA SER A 365 -23.89 -1.29 15.30
C SER A 365 -23.50 0.01 15.99
N PHE A 366 -22.53 0.71 15.43
CA PHE A 366 -22.11 2.05 15.87
C PHE A 366 -22.79 3.14 15.03
N ALA A 367 -24.12 3.05 14.91
CA ALA A 367 -24.88 4.00 14.11
C ALA A 367 -25.05 5.34 14.84
N GLN A 368 -24.84 6.44 14.11
CA GLN A 368 -25.16 7.79 14.57
C GLN A 368 -26.65 7.85 14.96
N LYS A 369 -26.94 8.38 16.15
CA LYS A 369 -28.31 8.53 16.65
C LYS A 369 -28.84 9.93 16.33
N ALA A 370 -30.13 10.01 16.03
CA ALA A 370 -30.80 11.31 15.89
C ALA A 370 -30.77 12.07 17.22
N PRO A 371 -30.80 13.42 17.21
CA PRO A 371 -30.81 14.22 18.43
C PRO A 371 -31.94 13.83 19.38
N ALA A 372 -31.58 13.52 20.63
CA ALA A 372 -32.51 13.13 21.68
C ALA A 372 -32.48 14.13 22.85
N LYS A 373 -33.59 14.24 23.61
CA LYS A 373 -33.61 15.07 24.83
C LYS A 373 -32.69 14.51 25.92
N GLN A 374 -32.70 13.19 26.05
CA GLN A 374 -31.83 12.44 26.97
C GLN A 374 -31.15 11.33 26.19
N ILE A 375 -29.87 11.10 26.49
CA ILE A 375 -29.12 9.99 25.93
C ILE A 375 -29.40 8.74 26.75
N ASP A 376 -29.82 7.68 26.08
CA ASP A 376 -29.95 6.35 26.67
C ASP A 376 -28.63 5.60 26.49
N PHE A 377 -27.86 5.52 27.58
CA PHE A 377 -26.58 4.85 27.65
C PHE A 377 -26.70 3.31 27.62
N ASP A 378 -27.83 2.77 28.09
CA ASP A 378 -28.09 1.33 28.09
C ASP A 378 -28.37 0.81 26.67
N ALA A 379 -28.86 1.68 25.79
CA ALA A 379 -29.03 1.39 24.36
C ALA A 379 -27.74 1.53 23.53
N LEU A 380 -26.56 1.69 24.15
CA LEU A 380 -25.27 1.68 23.46
C LEU A 380 -24.71 0.26 23.41
N PRO A 381 -23.94 -0.10 22.36
CA PRO A 381 -23.36 -1.43 22.28
C PRO A 381 -22.39 -1.67 23.43
N THR A 382 -22.50 -2.84 24.07
CA THR A 382 -21.48 -3.36 25.00
C THR A 382 -20.50 -4.20 24.20
N VAL A 383 -19.29 -3.66 23.99
CA VAL A 383 -18.22 -4.35 23.27
C VAL A 383 -17.36 -5.08 24.28
N LYS A 384 -17.20 -6.38 24.12
CA LYS A 384 -16.36 -7.16 25.04
C LYS A 384 -14.91 -6.70 24.93
N ALA A 385 -14.25 -6.46 26.06
CA ALA A 385 -12.81 -6.18 26.07
C ALA A 385 -12.02 -7.34 25.43
N THR A 386 -11.14 -6.98 24.49
CA THR A 386 -10.27 -7.91 23.77
C THR A 386 -8.90 -7.98 24.44
N LEU A 387 -7.96 -8.75 23.88
CA LEU A 387 -6.55 -8.51 24.17
C LEU A 387 -6.15 -7.11 23.67
N PRO A 388 -5.17 -6.44 24.30
CA PRO A 388 -4.75 -5.10 23.91
C PRO A 388 -4.22 -5.09 22.48
N ILE A 389 -4.68 -4.12 21.71
CA ILE A 389 -4.12 -3.78 20.40
C ILE A 389 -3.64 -2.35 20.51
N TYR A 390 -2.36 -2.09 20.24
CA TYR A 390 -1.81 -0.75 20.37
C TYR A 390 -2.06 0.10 19.12
N ASN A 391 -2.27 1.40 19.34
CA ASN A 391 -2.45 2.39 18.30
C ASN A 391 -1.17 2.48 17.47
N GLY A 392 -1.24 2.05 16.20
CA GLY A 392 -0.11 2.10 15.27
C GLY A 392 -0.05 3.36 14.42
N GLY A 393 -0.84 4.40 14.76
CA GLY A 393 -0.85 5.68 14.04
C GLY A 393 0.52 6.35 14.13
N SER A 394 1.04 6.79 12.99
CA SER A 394 2.36 7.40 12.88
C SER A 394 2.47 8.71 13.66
N GLU A 395 1.39 9.49 13.73
CA GLU A 395 1.33 10.75 14.46
C GLU A 395 1.39 10.49 15.97
N VAL A 396 0.64 9.51 16.47
CA VAL A 396 0.59 9.17 17.91
C VAL A 396 1.95 8.70 18.41
N ASN A 397 2.65 7.89 17.60
CA ASN A 397 3.94 7.31 17.93
C ASN A 397 5.13 8.10 17.36
N ALA A 398 4.91 9.31 16.84
CA ALA A 398 5.98 10.10 16.26
C ALA A 398 7.03 10.46 17.31
N SER A 399 8.30 10.46 16.89
CA SER A 399 9.44 10.79 17.76
C SER A 399 9.49 12.27 18.15
N TYR A 400 8.85 13.13 17.36
CA TYR A 400 8.78 14.56 17.59
C TYR A 400 7.33 14.99 17.88
N VAL A 401 7.18 15.92 18.82
CA VAL A 401 5.93 16.67 18.97
C VAL A 401 5.71 17.53 17.73
N ASP A 402 6.72 18.31 17.40
CA ASP A 402 6.89 19.05 16.14
C ASP A 402 8.40 19.33 15.95
N LEU A 403 8.81 19.88 14.80
CA LEU A 403 10.21 20.25 14.56
C LEU A 403 10.53 21.63 15.13
N SER A 404 11.73 21.77 15.70
CA SER A 404 12.34 23.06 15.97
C SER A 404 12.92 23.67 14.69
N ALA A 405 13.19 24.97 14.69
CA ALA A 405 13.87 25.65 13.58
C ALA A 405 15.20 24.97 13.18
N GLU A 406 15.97 24.50 14.17
CA GLU A 406 17.23 23.78 13.92
C GLU A 406 16.98 22.40 13.28
N ALA A 407 15.94 21.68 13.72
CA ALA A 407 15.62 20.35 13.20
C ALA A 407 15.09 20.39 11.77
N MET A 408 14.39 21.47 11.37
CA MET A 408 13.80 21.59 10.02
C MET A 408 14.81 21.41 8.89
N HIS A 409 16.03 21.96 9.03
CA HIS A 409 17.07 21.82 8.00
C HIS A 409 17.55 20.38 7.79
N ASN A 410 17.46 19.53 8.82
CA ASN A 410 17.91 18.14 8.76
C ASN A 410 16.77 17.17 8.42
N GLU A 411 15.57 17.48 8.86
CA GLU A 411 14.43 16.55 8.85
C GLU A 411 13.45 16.81 7.70
N ILE A 412 13.34 18.05 7.21
CA ILE A 412 12.52 18.34 6.02
C ILE A 412 13.25 17.79 4.79
N GLU A 413 12.67 16.75 4.20
CA GLU A 413 13.25 16.11 3.04
C GLU A 413 12.85 16.86 1.76
N ILE A 414 13.86 17.39 1.06
CA ILE A 414 13.66 18.05 -0.23
C ILE A 414 13.69 17.03 -1.35
N ARG A 415 12.64 17.03 -2.20
CA ARG A 415 12.55 16.13 -3.36
C ARG A 415 12.28 16.89 -4.64
N GLN A 416 13.04 16.58 -5.68
CA GLN A 416 12.86 17.21 -6.98
C GLN A 416 12.21 16.27 -7.98
N ARG A 417 11.36 16.84 -8.82
CA ARG A 417 10.60 16.11 -9.81
C ARG A 417 10.51 16.85 -11.13
N ASN A 418 10.52 16.07 -12.21
CA ASN A 418 10.35 16.53 -13.58
C ASN A 418 9.23 15.75 -14.27
N ILE A 419 8.22 16.44 -14.79
CA ILE A 419 7.06 15.86 -15.45
C ILE A 419 7.16 16.16 -16.94
N THR A 420 7.48 15.13 -17.72
CA THR A 420 7.91 15.29 -19.12
C THR A 420 6.88 14.85 -20.17
N HIS A 421 5.68 14.38 -19.77
CA HIS A 421 4.77 13.68 -20.68
C HIS A 421 3.28 14.05 -20.53
N ASP A 422 2.96 15.23 -19.99
CA ASP A 422 1.58 15.72 -19.92
C ASP A 422 1.50 17.17 -20.46
N PRO A 423 0.94 17.38 -21.67
CA PRO A 423 0.84 18.70 -22.27
C PRO A 423 -0.14 19.64 -21.53
N GLY A 424 -0.91 19.14 -20.56
CA GLY A 424 -1.76 19.95 -19.69
C GLY A 424 -1.03 20.55 -18.48
N ILE A 425 0.24 20.16 -18.24
CA ILE A 425 1.01 20.64 -17.09
C ILE A 425 1.72 21.95 -17.42
N LYS A 426 1.40 22.99 -16.65
CA LYS A 426 2.01 24.32 -16.78
C LYS A 426 3.41 24.45 -16.18
N HIS A 427 3.72 23.63 -15.18
CA HIS A 427 4.99 23.68 -14.45
C HIS A 427 5.60 22.27 -14.37
N PRO A 428 6.46 21.89 -15.32
CA PRO A 428 6.98 20.53 -15.40
C PRO A 428 7.99 20.24 -14.29
N LYS A 429 8.60 21.24 -13.65
CA LYS A 429 9.58 21.05 -12.58
C LYS A 429 8.99 21.35 -11.21
N GLN A 430 9.32 20.54 -10.20
CA GLN A 430 8.77 20.67 -8.85
C GLN A 430 9.84 20.38 -7.80
N VAL A 431 9.83 21.16 -6.71
CA VAL A 431 10.62 20.97 -5.48
C VAL A 431 9.65 20.78 -4.33
N PHE A 432 9.54 19.56 -3.82
CA PHE A 432 8.70 19.20 -2.68
C PHE A 432 9.47 19.35 -1.37
N LEU A 433 8.76 19.81 -0.35
CA LEU A 433 9.20 19.92 1.04
C LEU A 433 8.43 18.89 1.86
N HIS A 434 9.00 17.71 2.04
CA HIS A 434 8.35 16.65 2.79
C HIS A 434 8.66 16.81 4.29
N TYR A 435 7.67 17.32 5.02
CA TYR A 435 7.71 17.38 6.47
C TYR A 435 7.59 15.95 7.04
N PRO A 436 8.45 15.52 7.97
CA PRO A 436 8.29 14.21 8.61
C PRO A 436 7.00 14.17 9.43
N THR A 437 6.46 12.98 9.67
CA THR A 437 5.30 12.84 10.55
C THR A 437 5.67 13.22 11.99
N VAL A 438 4.86 14.10 12.58
CA VAL A 438 5.00 14.59 13.96
C VAL A 438 3.66 14.53 14.69
N GLN A 439 3.65 14.61 16.03
CA GLN A 439 2.39 14.55 16.79
C GLN A 439 1.45 15.72 16.46
N SER A 440 1.98 16.90 16.13
CA SER A 440 1.17 18.07 15.77
C SER A 440 0.39 17.91 14.47
N ASP A 441 0.69 16.91 13.62
CA ASP A 441 -0.08 16.60 12.42
C ASP A 441 -1.52 16.17 12.75
N LEU A 442 -1.79 15.78 14.00
CA LEU A 442 -3.16 15.60 14.48
C LEU A 442 -3.96 16.92 14.38
N PHE A 443 -3.31 18.06 14.63
CA PHE A 443 -3.96 19.37 14.77
C PHE A 443 -3.73 20.32 13.58
N ILE A 444 -2.62 20.16 12.84
CA ILE A 444 -2.24 21.02 11.73
C ILE A 444 -2.35 20.23 10.43
N HIS A 445 -3.27 20.64 9.57
CA HIS A 445 -3.46 20.00 8.28
C HIS A 445 -2.26 20.29 7.37
N ILE A 446 -1.88 19.35 6.49
CA ILE A 446 -0.78 19.53 5.51
C ILE A 446 -0.95 20.78 4.61
N PHE A 447 -2.19 21.25 4.45
CA PHE A 447 -2.50 22.48 3.67
C PHE A 447 -2.21 23.76 4.43
N ASP A 448 -2.12 23.69 5.77
CA ASP A 448 -1.86 24.81 6.66
C ASP A 448 -0.41 24.79 7.19
N ARG A 449 0.30 23.67 6.99
CA ARG A 449 1.68 23.46 7.45
C ARG A 449 2.67 24.46 6.85
N TYR A 450 2.49 24.80 5.57
CA TYR A 450 3.34 25.73 4.86
C TYR A 450 2.49 26.90 4.37
N ASP A 451 2.88 28.11 4.73
CA ASP A 451 2.30 29.30 4.12
C ASP A 451 2.76 29.41 2.66
N ILE A 452 1.90 30.00 1.84
CA ILE A 452 2.23 30.26 0.43
C ILE A 452 3.30 31.35 0.41
N ALA A 453 4.54 30.98 0.06
CA ALA A 453 5.61 31.96 -0.14
C ALA A 453 5.17 32.98 -1.20
N ASP A 454 5.26 34.28 -0.87
CA ASP A 454 5.00 35.33 -1.83
C ASP A 454 6.07 35.31 -2.92
N SER A 455 5.75 35.82 -4.11
CA SER A 455 6.73 35.89 -5.21
C SER A 455 8.00 36.72 -4.86
N SER A 456 7.94 37.55 -3.81
CA SER A 456 9.10 38.28 -3.27
C SER A 456 10.06 37.39 -2.48
N ASP A 457 9.58 36.27 -1.97
CA ASP A 457 10.32 35.41 -1.04
C ASP A 457 11.05 34.28 -1.77
N VAL A 458 10.91 34.20 -3.09
CA VAL A 458 11.51 33.18 -3.95
C VAL A 458 12.43 33.84 -4.98
N GLN A 459 13.69 33.43 -5.02
CA GLN A 459 14.69 33.90 -5.97
C GLN A 459 15.38 32.73 -6.67
N PHE A 460 15.33 32.72 -7.99
CA PHE A 460 16.05 31.76 -8.83
C PHE A 460 17.39 32.33 -9.29
N PHE A 461 18.37 31.45 -9.52
CA PHE A 461 19.72 31.80 -9.97
C PHE A 461 20.14 30.94 -11.16
N ASP A 462 20.97 31.50 -12.06
CA ASP A 462 21.62 30.77 -13.15
C ASP A 462 22.90 30.06 -12.69
N ALA A 463 23.57 29.38 -13.63
CA ALA A 463 24.81 28.63 -13.39
C ALA A 463 26.00 29.51 -12.95
N ASP A 464 25.97 30.83 -13.21
CA ASP A 464 26.97 31.79 -12.72
C ASP A 464 26.64 32.31 -11.31
N GLY A 465 25.51 31.89 -10.74
CA GLY A 465 25.00 32.38 -9.45
C GLY A 465 24.34 33.76 -9.53
N LYS A 466 23.94 34.22 -10.74
CA LYS A 466 23.25 35.49 -10.90
C LYS A 466 21.73 35.30 -10.81
N PRO A 467 21.00 36.24 -10.17
CA PRO A 467 19.54 36.21 -10.16
C PRO A 467 18.97 36.19 -11.57
N VAL A 468 18.06 35.25 -11.85
CA VAL A 468 17.30 35.23 -13.11
C VAL A 468 15.94 35.88 -12.90
N THR A 469 15.47 36.63 -13.90
CA THR A 469 14.14 37.23 -13.90
C THR A 469 13.17 36.43 -14.75
N VAL A 470 11.89 36.48 -14.37
CA VAL A 470 10.79 35.87 -15.12
C VAL A 470 10.54 36.65 -16.43
N ILE A 471 10.26 35.95 -17.53
CA ILE A 471 9.98 36.53 -18.86
C ILE A 471 8.51 36.99 -18.97
N ASP A 472 7.59 36.26 -18.35
CA ASP A 472 6.14 36.53 -18.32
C ASP A 472 5.66 36.90 -16.89
N ASP A 473 4.36 37.05 -16.62
CA ASP A 473 3.83 37.33 -15.28
C ASP A 473 4.46 36.43 -14.19
N LYS A 474 4.82 36.98 -13.03
CA LYS A 474 5.58 36.28 -11.97
C LYS A 474 4.92 34.96 -11.56
N ASN A 475 3.59 34.94 -11.50
CA ASN A 475 2.79 33.77 -11.10
C ASN A 475 2.60 32.74 -12.23
N SER A 476 3.04 33.03 -13.47
CA SER A 476 2.97 32.08 -14.59
C SER A 476 4.24 31.25 -14.75
N ALA A 477 5.38 31.67 -14.22
CA ALA A 477 6.63 30.91 -14.29
C ALA A 477 6.86 29.97 -13.12
N PHE A 478 6.39 30.33 -11.93
CA PHE A 478 6.40 29.46 -10.78
C PHE A 478 5.20 29.73 -9.88
N ARG A 479 4.90 28.77 -9.02
CA ARG A 479 3.95 28.91 -7.91
C ARG A 479 4.35 28.05 -6.74
N PHE A 480 4.11 28.53 -5.54
CA PHE A 480 4.10 27.68 -4.37
C PHE A 480 2.70 27.09 -4.21
N THR A 481 2.65 25.79 -3.99
CA THR A 481 1.44 25.05 -3.65
C THR A 481 1.72 24.26 -2.39
N VAL A 482 0.77 23.43 -1.99
CA VAL A 482 0.84 22.58 -0.80
C VAL A 482 2.18 21.84 -0.75
N SER A 483 3.04 22.29 0.17
CA SER A 483 4.37 21.75 0.42
C SER A 483 5.30 21.63 -0.80
N ARG A 484 5.10 22.44 -1.85
CA ARG A 484 5.99 22.38 -3.03
C ARG A 484 6.04 23.67 -3.85
N LEU A 485 7.22 23.94 -4.38
CA LEU A 485 7.47 24.95 -5.40
C LEU A 485 7.43 24.30 -6.79
N GLU A 486 6.52 24.74 -7.65
CA GLU A 486 6.43 24.30 -9.05
C GLU A 486 6.93 25.40 -9.98
N TYR A 487 7.70 25.08 -11.02
CA TYR A 487 8.23 26.05 -11.97
C TYR A 487 8.38 25.51 -13.40
N ASP A 488 8.45 26.43 -14.37
CA ASP A 488 8.80 26.15 -15.76
C ASP A 488 10.11 26.87 -16.14
N PRO A 489 11.22 26.12 -16.38
CA PRO A 489 12.50 26.70 -16.80
C PRO A 489 12.42 27.59 -18.04
N GLU A 490 11.47 27.37 -18.95
CA GLU A 490 11.36 28.10 -20.22
C GLU A 490 10.81 29.53 -20.03
N LEU A 491 10.23 29.82 -18.87
CA LEU A 491 9.64 31.13 -18.54
C LEU A 491 10.62 32.06 -17.80
N PHE A 492 11.91 31.70 -17.73
CA PHE A 492 12.98 32.51 -17.14
C PHE A 492 13.96 33.03 -18.19
N THR A 493 14.55 34.20 -17.94
CA THR A 493 15.54 34.85 -18.82
C THR A 493 16.78 33.98 -19.11
N ALA A 494 17.10 33.07 -18.20
CA ALA A 494 18.03 31.96 -18.40
C ALA A 494 17.53 30.74 -17.61
N PRO A 495 17.87 29.50 -18.01
CA PRO A 495 17.48 28.30 -17.28
C PRO A 495 18.01 28.35 -15.83
N PRO A 496 17.15 28.28 -14.82
CA PRO A 496 17.58 28.33 -13.44
C PRO A 496 18.27 27.02 -13.04
N THR A 497 19.36 27.12 -12.28
CA THR A 497 20.10 25.96 -11.71
C THR A 497 20.06 25.92 -10.19
N ARG A 498 19.53 26.97 -9.54
CA ARG A 498 19.38 27.03 -8.08
C ARG A 498 18.19 27.90 -7.71
N VAL A 499 17.54 27.58 -6.60
CA VAL A 499 16.50 28.42 -5.98
C VAL A 499 16.80 28.66 -4.51
N ARG A 500 16.54 29.89 -4.07
CA ARG A 500 16.42 30.23 -2.65
C ARG A 500 15.02 30.69 -2.35
N ALA A 501 14.44 30.22 -1.26
CA ALA A 501 13.17 30.71 -0.77
C ALA A 501 13.14 30.78 0.74
N ASN A 502 12.44 31.77 1.30
CA ASN A 502 12.09 31.75 2.72
C ASN A 502 10.63 31.31 2.85
N ILE A 503 10.39 30.21 3.54
CA ILE A 503 9.08 29.57 3.62
C ILE A 503 8.67 29.54 5.08
N SER A 504 7.57 30.19 5.41
CA SER A 504 7.02 30.14 6.76
C SER A 504 6.31 28.80 7.00
N VAL A 505 6.70 28.10 8.07
CA VAL A 505 6.20 26.79 8.46
C VAL A 505 5.43 26.90 9.77
N LEU A 506 4.17 26.50 9.77
CA LEU A 506 3.33 26.46 10.97
C LEU A 506 3.67 25.22 11.81
N THR A 507 3.91 25.42 13.09
CA THR A 507 4.25 24.36 14.05
C THR A 507 3.39 24.47 15.31
N ALA A 508 3.26 23.37 16.05
CA ALA A 508 2.72 23.33 17.41
C ALA A 508 3.67 22.50 18.30
N PRO A 509 4.82 23.07 18.69
CA PRO A 509 5.84 22.33 19.45
C PRO A 509 5.40 22.01 20.89
N ASN A 510 4.38 22.70 21.40
CA ASN A 510 3.93 22.63 22.79
C ASN A 510 2.50 22.07 22.91
N ILE A 511 2.20 20.96 22.23
CA ILE A 511 0.90 20.29 22.40
C ILE A 511 0.67 19.93 23.87
N ILE A 512 -0.55 20.14 24.35
CA ILE A 512 -0.90 19.90 25.75
C ILE A 512 -1.57 18.53 25.86
N LYS A 513 -1.09 17.68 26.77
CA LYS A 513 -1.64 16.35 27.02
C LYS A 513 -2.16 16.26 28.46
N ASP A 514 -3.46 16.41 28.64
CA ASP A 514 -4.08 16.25 29.95
C ASP A 514 -4.42 14.76 30.15
N ASN A 515 -3.85 14.15 31.20
CA ASN A 515 -3.94 12.72 31.49
C ASN A 515 -4.61 12.46 32.84
N TYR A 516 -5.57 11.56 32.85
CA TYR A 516 -6.39 11.20 34.01
C TYR A 516 -6.34 9.69 34.24
N ALA A 517 -6.06 9.26 35.46
CA ALA A 517 -6.15 7.85 35.82
C ALA A 517 -7.61 7.40 35.82
N LYS A 518 -7.90 6.13 35.49
CA LYS A 518 -9.27 5.57 35.50
C LYS A 518 -10.02 5.76 36.82
N ASN A 519 -9.29 5.80 37.93
CA ASN A 519 -9.86 5.98 39.27
C ASN A 519 -9.95 7.46 39.71
N ASP A 520 -9.52 8.39 38.86
CA ASP A 520 -9.49 9.84 39.11
C ASP A 520 -9.88 10.60 37.84
N LEU A 521 -11.04 10.22 37.28
CA LEU A 521 -11.57 10.84 36.07
C LEU A 521 -12.30 12.15 36.42
N PRO A 522 -12.22 13.17 35.54
CA PRO A 522 -12.95 14.42 35.74
C PRO A 522 -14.46 14.19 35.61
N ALA A 523 -15.25 15.10 36.19
CA ALA A 523 -16.71 15.07 36.05
C ALA A 523 -17.12 15.06 34.57
N GLY A 524 -18.15 14.28 34.25
CA GLY A 524 -18.59 14.04 32.87
C GLY A 524 -17.78 13.00 32.08
N VAL A 525 -16.68 12.47 32.62
CA VAL A 525 -15.90 11.42 31.95
C VAL A 525 -16.03 10.11 32.70
N SER A 526 -16.37 9.04 32.00
CA SER A 526 -16.39 7.68 32.55
C SER A 526 -15.65 6.70 31.65
N LEU A 527 -15.01 5.70 32.27
CA LEU A 527 -14.27 4.65 31.60
C LEU A 527 -14.70 3.29 32.16
N GLU A 528 -15.66 2.67 31.49
CA GLU A 528 -16.26 1.39 31.87
C GLU A 528 -15.75 0.30 30.94
N GLU A 529 -15.06 -0.71 31.48
CA GLU A 529 -14.34 -1.71 30.68
C GLU A 529 -13.43 -1.04 29.62
N ASN A 530 -13.79 -1.14 28.33
CA ASN A 530 -13.11 -0.56 27.18
C ASN A 530 -13.88 0.59 26.50
N LYS A 531 -14.95 1.08 27.16
CA LYS A 531 -15.83 2.16 26.68
C LYS A 531 -15.52 3.44 27.45
N LEU A 532 -14.98 4.43 26.75
CA LEU A 532 -14.81 5.80 27.24
C LEU A 532 -16.04 6.63 26.86
N THR A 533 -16.64 7.31 27.82
CA THR A 533 -17.76 8.25 27.61
C THR A 533 -17.35 9.63 28.07
N ILE A 534 -17.58 10.64 27.23
CA ILE A 534 -17.32 12.05 27.52
C ILE A 534 -18.61 12.83 27.34
N ASP A 535 -19.21 13.23 28.45
CA ASP A 535 -20.36 14.12 28.50
C ASP A 535 -19.92 15.57 28.59
N TYR A 536 -19.99 16.29 27.46
CA TYR A 536 -19.55 17.69 27.40
C TYR A 536 -20.45 18.66 28.16
N ALA A 537 -21.62 18.23 28.66
CA ALA A 537 -22.41 19.06 29.57
C ALA A 537 -21.75 19.22 30.95
N GLU A 538 -20.95 18.23 31.35
CA GLU A 538 -20.25 18.21 32.65
C GLU A 538 -18.73 18.38 32.49
N PHE A 539 -18.16 17.79 31.43
CA PHE A 539 -16.76 17.94 31.08
C PHE A 539 -16.55 19.13 30.14
N THR A 540 -15.68 20.06 30.51
CA THR A 540 -15.26 21.14 29.61
C THR A 540 -13.78 20.96 29.26
N PRO A 541 -13.47 20.50 28.04
CA PRO A 541 -12.10 20.42 27.55
C PRO A 541 -11.43 21.80 27.56
N ARG A 542 -10.10 21.82 27.70
CA ARG A 542 -9.29 23.04 27.62
C ARG A 542 -9.50 23.79 26.30
N GLU A 543 -9.39 23.04 25.21
CA GLU A 543 -9.61 23.50 23.84
C GLU A 543 -10.60 22.53 23.18
N ILE A 544 -11.41 23.03 22.26
CA ILE A 544 -12.27 22.22 21.41
C ILE A 544 -11.88 22.55 19.98
N GLU A 545 -11.61 21.52 19.17
CA GLU A 545 -11.27 21.73 17.77
C GLU A 545 -12.46 22.30 16.99
N ASP A 546 -12.16 23.23 16.09
CA ASP A 546 -13.17 23.80 15.21
C ASP A 546 -13.62 22.77 14.18
N ALA A 547 -14.85 22.29 14.35
CA ALA A 547 -15.46 21.28 13.49
C ALA A 547 -15.92 21.80 12.12
N ASP A 548 -15.77 23.11 11.81
CA ASP A 548 -16.11 23.68 10.49
C ASP A 548 -15.06 23.34 9.40
N SER A 549 -13.94 22.75 9.78
CA SER A 549 -13.01 22.13 8.84
C SER A 549 -13.64 20.91 8.16
N ARG A 550 -13.63 20.86 6.82
CA ARG A 550 -14.12 19.71 6.01
C ARG A 550 -13.47 18.36 6.35
N ARG A 551 -12.46 18.32 7.22
CA ARG A 551 -11.69 17.12 7.61
C ARG A 551 -11.60 16.88 9.11
N VAL A 552 -12.02 17.82 9.98
CA VAL A 552 -12.07 17.57 11.42
C VAL A 552 -13.27 16.67 11.70
N GLN A 553 -13.00 15.38 11.87
CA GLN A 553 -14.04 14.35 12.07
C GLN A 553 -14.48 14.24 13.53
N ARG A 554 -13.77 14.88 14.47
CA ARG A 554 -13.92 14.72 15.93
C ARG A 554 -13.83 16.08 16.61
N ARG A 555 -14.39 16.22 17.81
CA ARG A 555 -14.29 17.47 18.60
C ARG A 555 -12.93 17.65 19.27
N ASN A 556 -12.27 16.54 19.56
CA ASN A 556 -11.01 16.46 20.30
C ASN A 556 -10.25 15.20 19.88
N HIS A 557 -8.93 15.23 20.04
CA HIS A 557 -8.08 14.05 19.97
C HIS A 557 -8.00 13.38 21.33
N VAL A 558 -8.74 12.27 21.48
CA VAL A 558 -8.79 11.50 22.71
C VAL A 558 -8.10 10.16 22.55
N PHE A 559 -7.43 9.74 23.61
CA PHE A 559 -6.70 8.50 23.68
C PHE A 559 -6.93 7.83 25.02
N VAL A 560 -6.69 6.53 25.06
CA VAL A 560 -6.60 5.78 26.30
C VAL A 560 -5.35 4.93 26.26
N LYS A 561 -4.81 4.64 27.44
CA LYS A 561 -3.59 3.84 27.59
C LYS A 561 -3.82 2.71 28.57
N ASP A 562 -3.06 1.65 28.42
CA ASP A 562 -2.74 0.71 29.50
C ASP A 562 -1.28 0.90 29.93
N SER A 563 -0.77 -0.05 30.73
CA SER A 563 0.62 -0.04 31.19
C SER A 563 1.70 -0.10 30.10
N GLN A 564 1.37 -0.55 28.88
CA GLN A 564 2.32 -0.69 27.78
C GLN A 564 2.22 0.45 26.77
N GLY A 565 1.03 0.99 26.49
CA GLY A 565 0.92 2.09 25.53
C GLY A 565 -0.50 2.53 25.20
N TYR A 566 -0.61 3.33 24.14
CA TYR A 566 -1.89 3.81 23.61
C TYR A 566 -2.66 2.67 22.95
N LEU A 567 -3.91 2.49 23.34
CA LEU A 567 -4.77 1.46 22.76
C LEU A 567 -5.42 1.95 21.46
N ALA A 568 -5.59 1.03 20.51
CA ALA A 568 -6.25 1.29 19.24
C ALA A 568 -7.76 1.40 19.43
N GLU A 569 -8.37 2.34 18.71
CA GLU A 569 -9.81 2.55 18.73
C GLU A 569 -10.53 1.54 17.81
N ILE A 570 -11.64 0.98 18.31
CA ILE A 570 -12.60 0.18 17.56
C ILE A 570 -13.56 1.09 16.78
N SER A 571 -14.21 2.02 17.48
CA SER A 571 -15.18 2.95 16.92
C SER A 571 -15.47 4.11 17.86
N THR A 572 -16.02 5.19 17.28
CA THR A 572 -16.54 6.37 17.98
C THR A 572 -18.00 6.62 17.65
N LEU A 573 -18.76 7.15 18.60
CA LEU A 573 -20.12 7.68 18.46
C LEU A 573 -20.17 9.12 19.01
N SER A 574 -20.74 10.06 18.26
CA SER A 574 -21.10 11.39 18.78
C SER A 574 -22.61 11.44 18.90
N LEU A 575 -23.13 11.55 20.11
CA LEU A 575 -24.56 11.50 20.42
C LEU A 575 -25.07 12.92 20.64
N PRO A 576 -25.75 13.54 19.65
CA PRO A 576 -26.27 14.88 19.80
C PRO A 576 -27.44 14.93 20.78
N ARG A 577 -27.49 15.99 21.60
CA ARG A 577 -28.68 16.35 22.38
C ARG A 577 -29.53 17.36 21.63
N GLN A 578 -30.85 17.34 21.82
CA GLN A 578 -31.75 18.34 21.23
C GLN A 578 -31.44 19.74 21.75
N ASP A 579 -31.24 19.87 23.06
CA ASP A 579 -31.08 21.15 23.76
C ASP A 579 -29.84 21.13 24.68
N GLY A 580 -28.65 20.88 24.12
CA GLY A 580 -27.43 20.88 24.93
C GLY A 580 -26.18 20.40 24.23
N LYS A 581 -25.08 20.33 24.99
CA LYS A 581 -23.81 19.78 24.52
C LYS A 581 -23.94 18.26 24.30
N PRO A 582 -23.25 17.70 23.31
CA PRO A 582 -23.34 16.28 22.94
C PRO A 582 -22.59 15.39 23.94
N VAL A 583 -22.66 14.09 23.71
CA VAL A 583 -21.85 13.08 24.40
C VAL A 583 -21.05 12.30 23.37
N ASP A 584 -19.75 12.18 23.53
CA ASP A 584 -18.94 11.29 22.70
C ASP A 584 -18.66 9.98 23.44
N VAL A 585 -18.71 8.86 22.70
CA VAL A 585 -18.45 7.52 23.22
C VAL A 585 -17.44 6.82 22.32
N TYR A 586 -16.36 6.32 22.90
CA TYR A 586 -15.27 5.66 22.21
C TYR A 586 -15.12 4.24 22.73
N TYR A 587 -14.84 3.30 21.83
CA TYR A 587 -14.57 1.91 22.15
C TYR A 587 -13.13 1.58 21.74
N PHE A 588 -12.39 0.91 22.62
CA PHE A 588 -11.00 0.56 22.38
C PHE A 588 -10.78 -0.95 22.46
N TYR A 589 -9.73 -1.42 21.81
CA TYR A 589 -9.21 -2.76 22.01
C TYR A 589 -8.42 -2.82 23.32
N GLY A 590 -8.54 -3.89 24.11
CA GLY A 590 -7.91 -3.99 25.43
C GLY A 590 -8.67 -3.33 26.58
N GLN A 591 -8.03 -3.24 27.74
CA GLN A 591 -8.59 -2.61 28.95
C GLN A 591 -7.78 -1.36 29.32
N PRO A 592 -8.33 -0.16 29.12
CA PRO A 592 -7.64 1.08 29.46
C PRO A 592 -7.55 1.29 30.98
N GLU A 593 -6.43 1.87 31.38
CA GLU A 593 -6.08 2.28 32.75
C GLU A 593 -6.03 3.80 32.91
N SER A 594 -5.91 4.55 31.81
CA SER A 594 -5.98 6.00 31.80
C SER A 594 -6.68 6.56 30.57
N PHE A 595 -7.21 7.77 30.73
CA PHE A 595 -7.75 8.61 29.67
C PHE A 595 -6.80 9.79 29.46
N GLU A 596 -6.50 10.11 28.20
CA GLU A 596 -5.68 11.26 27.84
C GLU A 596 -6.36 12.03 26.71
N ILE A 597 -6.35 13.36 26.81
CA ILE A 597 -6.88 14.26 25.77
C ILE A 597 -5.77 15.21 25.35
N TRP A 598 -5.54 15.29 24.05
CA TRP A 598 -4.51 16.13 23.46
C TRP A 598 -5.12 17.38 22.88
N TYR A 599 -4.43 18.50 23.05
CA TYR A 599 -4.81 19.81 22.53
C TYR A 599 -3.68 20.39 21.70
N LYS A 600 -4.04 21.20 20.69
CA LYS A 600 -3.08 21.84 19.80
C LYS A 600 -2.12 22.75 20.58
N GLY A 601 -2.63 23.46 21.59
CA GLY A 601 -1.85 24.47 22.29
C GLY A 601 -1.49 25.65 21.39
N GLU A 602 -0.47 26.40 21.80
CA GLU A 602 0.04 27.53 21.03
C GLU A 602 0.79 27.07 19.78
N THR A 603 0.53 27.74 18.66
CA THR A 603 1.23 27.50 17.40
C THR A 603 2.29 28.57 17.16
N GLU A 604 3.37 28.20 16.50
CA GLU A 604 4.46 29.10 16.13
C GLU A 604 4.71 29.00 14.62
N THR A 605 4.98 30.15 14.00
CA THR A 605 5.47 30.19 12.62
C THR A 605 6.98 30.27 12.63
N VAL A 606 7.62 29.31 11.99
CA VAL A 606 9.08 29.20 11.89
C VAL A 606 9.48 29.41 10.44
N ASP A 607 10.39 30.35 10.19
CA ASP A 607 10.92 30.58 8.85
C ASP A 607 11.95 29.49 8.50
N PHE A 608 11.69 28.81 7.38
CA PHE A 608 12.56 27.81 6.80
C PHE A 608 13.23 28.35 5.54
N GLU A 609 14.55 28.50 5.58
CA GLU A 609 15.34 28.87 4.41
C GLU A 609 15.58 27.64 3.53
N LEU A 610 14.91 27.61 2.38
CA LEU A 610 15.15 26.68 1.30
C LEU A 610 16.30 27.19 0.44
N ASP A 611 17.37 26.40 0.27
CA ASP A 611 18.46 26.70 -0.66
C ASP A 611 18.88 25.42 -1.39
N VAL A 612 18.51 25.30 -2.67
CA VAL A 612 18.53 24.04 -3.40
C VAL A 612 19.02 24.23 -4.84
N GLU A 613 19.97 23.40 -5.26
CA GLU A 613 20.38 23.23 -6.67
C GLU A 613 19.32 22.43 -7.45
N LEU A 614 18.98 22.82 -8.68
CA LEU A 614 17.80 22.39 -9.46
C LEU A 614 18.07 21.39 -10.59
#